data_AF-A0A6C1P895-F1
#
_entry.id   AF-A0A6C1P895-F1
#
_cell.length_a   1.000
_cell.length_b   1.000
_cell.length_c   1.000
_cell.angle_alpha   90.00
_cell.angle_beta   90.00
_cell.angle_gamma   90.00
#
_symmetry.space_group_name_H-M   'P 1'
#
loop_
_entity.id
_entity.type
_entity.pdbx_description
1 polymer ?
#
loop_
_entity_poly.entity_id
_entity_poly.type
_entity_poly.pdbx_seq_one_letter_code
_entity_poly.pdbx_strand_id
1 'polypeptide(L)'
;MGVIGISLISYGGFTYGLLNQMGQMEHVVTASKLKVEYPVQRVQVISPVENERVRCRVLTMGVYPEGHEKDIWVLLRPSDDFYYPQSDHTNTSFKRNGEWQVITRFGGSKDEHFDIIVYETDAAASRFFTSTIEEWKSNLFYPGLTDDEIPESANEVDRITVSLQEDCRGVF
;
A
#
# COMPACT_ATOMS: atom_id res chain seq x y z
N MET A 1 -46.38 -34.09 49.76
CA MET A 1 -45.69 -32.83 49.37
C MET A 1 -44.41 -33.25 48.67
N GLY A 2 -44.23 -33.20 47.36
CA GLY A 2 -44.77 -32.31 46.33
C GLY A 2 -43.58 -32.01 45.41
N VAL A 3 -43.72 -32.33 44.13
CA VAL A 3 -42.68 -32.53 43.09
C VAL A 3 -41.96 -31.21 42.67
N ILE A 4 -40.84 -31.36 41.92
CA ILE A 4 -40.26 -30.44 40.90
C ILE A 4 -39.12 -29.54 41.43
N GLY A 5 -37.95 -29.43 40.79
CA GLY A 5 -37.51 -29.92 39.49
C GLY A 5 -36.02 -29.64 39.22
N ILE A 6 -35.53 -30.34 38.20
CA ILE A 6 -34.18 -30.24 37.63
C ILE A 6 -34.04 -28.87 36.93
N SER A 7 -32.91 -28.19 37.14
CA SER A 7 -32.39 -27.22 36.18
C SER A 7 -30.87 -27.26 36.19
N LEU A 8 -30.31 -27.73 35.07
CA LEU A 8 -28.91 -27.57 34.70
C LEU A 8 -28.58 -26.08 34.68
N ILE A 9 -27.57 -25.66 35.45
CA ILE A 9 -26.93 -24.36 35.23
C ILE A 9 -25.83 -24.59 34.18
N SER A 10 -26.15 -24.10 32.99
CA SER A 10 -25.31 -24.06 31.81
C SER A 10 -24.01 -23.30 32.04
N TYR A 11 -22.95 -23.80 31.42
CA TYR A 11 -21.65 -23.16 31.19
C TYR A 11 -21.77 -21.67 30.85
N GLY A 12 -21.35 -20.80 31.78
CA GLY A 12 -21.00 -19.41 31.49
C GLY A 12 -19.52 -19.38 31.07
N GLY A 13 -19.27 -19.62 29.79
CA GLY A 13 -17.94 -19.63 29.20
C GLY A 13 -17.20 -18.31 29.37
N PHE A 14 -15.90 -18.45 29.63
CA PHE A 14 -14.86 -17.43 29.48
C PHE A 14 -15.07 -16.56 28.24
N THR A 15 -15.26 -15.25 28.40
CA THR A 15 -14.92 -14.23 27.39
C THR A 15 -14.69 -12.85 28.04
N TYR A 16 -13.86 -12.78 29.08
CA TYR A 16 -13.15 -11.53 29.39
C TYR A 16 -11.92 -11.49 28.47
N GLY A 17 -12.06 -10.97 27.25
CA GLY A 17 -10.93 -10.91 26.32
C GLY A 17 -11.20 -10.55 24.86
N LEU A 18 -12.40 -10.12 24.48
CA LEU A 18 -12.69 -9.67 23.11
C LEU A 18 -13.28 -8.26 23.09
N LEU A 19 -12.61 -7.33 23.76
CA LEU A 19 -12.54 -5.95 23.29
C LEU A 19 -11.31 -5.85 22.39
N ASN A 20 -11.28 -6.64 21.32
CA ASN A 20 -10.44 -6.28 20.18
C ASN A 20 -11.03 -4.99 19.65
N GLN A 21 -10.25 -3.91 19.79
CA GLN A 21 -10.46 -2.67 19.10
C GLN A 21 -10.90 -3.01 17.67
N MET A 22 -12.14 -2.64 17.33
CA MET A 22 -12.51 -2.50 15.94
C MET A 22 -11.50 -1.51 15.36
N GLY A 23 -10.45 -2.01 14.73
CA GLY A 23 -9.55 -1.19 13.94
C GLY A 23 -10.42 -0.36 13.03
N GLN A 24 -10.22 0.95 13.03
CA GLN A 24 -10.98 1.84 12.16
C GLN A 24 -10.91 1.25 10.75
N MET A 25 -12.06 0.89 10.17
CA MET A 25 -12.09 0.43 8.79
C MET A 25 -11.51 1.54 7.93
N GLU A 26 -10.34 1.29 7.33
CA GLU A 26 -9.61 2.29 6.57
C GLU A 26 -10.42 2.65 5.31
N HIS A 27 -10.95 3.86 5.24
CA HIS A 27 -11.65 4.36 4.05
C HIS A 27 -10.62 4.82 3.01
N VAL A 28 -10.16 3.90 2.17
CA VAL A 28 -9.29 4.24 1.03
C VAL A 28 -10.13 4.69 -0.15
N VAL A 29 -9.79 5.83 -0.75
CA VAL A 29 -10.46 6.33 -1.96
C VAL A 29 -9.80 5.70 -3.19
N THR A 30 -10.62 5.14 -4.08
CA THR A 30 -10.18 4.71 -5.40
C THR A 30 -10.24 5.90 -6.36
N ALA A 31 -9.13 6.18 -7.04
CA ALA A 31 -9.03 7.23 -8.05
C ALA A 31 -9.57 6.73 -9.41
N SER A 32 -9.40 7.54 -10.47
CA SER A 32 -9.81 7.15 -11.83
C SER A 32 -9.01 5.93 -12.31
N LYS A 33 -9.66 5.04 -13.06
CA LYS A 33 -9.06 3.79 -13.57
C LYS A 33 -8.95 3.80 -15.11
N LEU A 34 -7.76 3.53 -15.64
CA LEU A 34 -7.52 3.30 -17.06
C LEU A 34 -8.26 2.05 -17.54
N LYS A 35 -8.71 2.09 -18.80
CA LYS A 35 -9.22 0.89 -19.47
C LYS A 35 -8.05 -0.02 -19.82
N VAL A 36 -8.10 -1.26 -19.34
CA VAL A 36 -7.05 -2.26 -19.60
C VAL A 36 -7.28 -2.90 -20.96
N GLU A 37 -6.23 -2.95 -21.78
CA GLU A 37 -6.19 -3.73 -23.01
C GLU A 37 -5.56 -5.10 -22.74
N TYR A 38 -6.20 -6.16 -23.25
CA TYR A 38 -5.76 -7.54 -23.05
C TYR A 38 -5.25 -8.15 -24.36
N PRO A 39 -4.25 -9.07 -24.31
CA PRO A 39 -3.56 -9.52 -23.10
C PRO A 39 -2.59 -8.44 -22.56
N VAL A 40 -2.43 -8.40 -21.23
CA VAL A 40 -1.51 -7.47 -20.57
C VAL A 40 -0.08 -7.88 -20.91
N GLN A 41 0.71 -6.95 -21.46
CA GLN A 41 2.08 -7.22 -21.94
C GLN A 41 3.18 -6.78 -20.98
N ARG A 42 2.87 -5.86 -20.05
CA ARG A 42 3.83 -5.32 -19.08
C ARG A 42 3.14 -4.98 -17.77
N VAL A 43 3.94 -4.82 -16.72
CA VAL A 43 3.47 -4.18 -15.48
C VAL A 43 3.15 -2.71 -15.77
N GLN A 44 2.00 -2.23 -15.33
CA GLN A 44 1.62 -0.83 -15.47
C GLN A 44 0.63 -0.40 -14.40
N VAL A 45 0.67 0.88 -14.03
CA VAL A 45 -0.34 1.55 -13.20
C VAL A 45 -1.61 1.73 -14.02
N ILE A 46 -2.75 1.48 -13.38
CA ILE A 46 -4.08 1.74 -13.97
C ILE A 46 -4.89 2.72 -13.13
N SER A 47 -4.53 2.95 -11.87
CA SER A 47 -5.14 3.96 -10.99
C SER A 47 -4.10 4.40 -9.96
N PRO A 48 -3.93 5.70 -9.67
CA PRO A 48 -4.56 6.83 -10.36
C PRO A 48 -4.10 6.95 -11.82
N VAL A 49 -4.72 7.86 -12.58
CA VAL A 49 -4.28 8.16 -13.96
C VAL A 49 -3.26 9.30 -13.97
N GLU A 50 -2.47 9.35 -15.04
CA GLU A 50 -1.49 10.42 -15.29
C GLU A 50 -2.12 11.83 -15.15
N ASN A 51 -1.41 12.71 -14.45
CA ASN A 51 -1.82 14.07 -14.07
C ASN A 51 -3.09 14.18 -13.20
N GLU A 52 -3.56 13.10 -12.58
CA GLU A 52 -4.73 13.15 -11.70
C GLU A 52 -4.45 13.89 -10.39
N ARG A 53 -5.49 14.54 -9.86
CA ARG A 53 -5.46 15.11 -8.51
C ARG A 53 -5.92 14.06 -7.51
N VAL A 54 -5.03 13.72 -6.58
CA VAL A 54 -5.25 12.65 -5.60
C VAL A 54 -5.41 13.20 -4.18
N ARG A 55 -6.15 12.47 -3.35
CA ARG A 55 -6.21 12.73 -1.90
C ARG A 55 -4.94 12.21 -1.21
N CYS A 56 -4.79 12.53 0.08
CA CYS A 56 -3.63 12.10 0.89
C CYS A 56 -3.43 10.58 0.95
N ARG A 57 -4.50 9.80 0.71
CA ARG A 57 -4.48 8.34 0.75
C ARG A 57 -5.30 7.77 -0.39
N VAL A 58 -4.65 7.04 -1.29
CA VAL A 58 -5.27 6.46 -2.48
C VAL A 58 -4.88 5.00 -2.63
N LEU A 59 -5.81 4.20 -3.15
CA LEU A 59 -5.51 2.85 -3.61
C LEU A 59 -4.85 2.95 -4.98
N THR A 60 -3.53 2.78 -5.03
CA THR A 60 -2.80 2.65 -6.28
C THR A 60 -2.93 1.21 -6.75
N MET A 61 -3.29 1.05 -8.03
CA MET A 61 -3.59 -0.24 -8.64
C MET A 61 -2.89 -0.34 -9.98
N GLY A 62 -2.64 -1.55 -10.41
CA GLY A 62 -2.15 -1.82 -11.74
C GLY A 62 -2.41 -3.24 -12.19
N VAL A 63 -1.89 -3.56 -13.37
CA VAL A 63 -1.94 -4.91 -13.95
C VAL A 63 -0.55 -5.43 -14.23
N TYR A 64 -0.42 -6.75 -14.36
CA TYR A 64 0.81 -7.43 -14.74
C TYR A 64 0.53 -8.62 -15.68
N PRO A 65 1.51 -9.05 -16.51
CA PRO A 65 1.32 -10.15 -17.46
C PRO A 65 1.09 -11.51 -16.79
N GLU A 66 0.44 -12.44 -17.48
CA GLU A 66 0.31 -13.81 -17.00
C GLU A 66 1.70 -14.46 -16.80
N GLY A 67 1.88 -15.17 -15.67
CA GLY A 67 3.17 -15.79 -15.31
C GLY A 67 4.21 -14.84 -14.72
N HIS A 68 3.84 -13.60 -14.36
CA HIS A 68 4.76 -12.66 -13.72
C HIS A 68 5.02 -13.01 -12.24
N GLU A 69 6.21 -13.55 -11.97
CA GLU A 69 6.60 -14.02 -10.63
C GLU A 69 7.33 -12.98 -9.76
N LYS A 70 7.89 -11.91 -10.36
CA LYS A 70 8.61 -10.89 -9.58
C LYS A 70 7.69 -10.12 -8.64
N ASP A 71 8.27 -9.58 -7.59
CA ASP A 71 7.56 -8.67 -6.69
C ASP A 71 7.35 -7.31 -7.37
N ILE A 72 6.28 -6.63 -6.97
CA ILE A 72 5.93 -5.30 -7.49
C ILE A 72 5.97 -4.32 -6.32
N TRP A 73 6.79 -3.29 -6.46
CA TRP A 73 6.92 -2.22 -5.49
C TRP A 73 6.47 -0.89 -6.07
N VAL A 74 5.88 -0.06 -5.22
CA VAL A 74 5.56 1.33 -5.56
C VAL A 74 6.39 2.23 -4.66
N LEU A 75 7.13 3.14 -5.27
CA LEU A 75 7.86 4.21 -4.59
C LEU A 75 7.20 5.53 -4.97
N LEU A 76 7.05 6.42 -3.98
CA LEU A 76 6.66 7.80 -4.21
C LEU A 76 7.91 8.68 -4.27
N ARG A 77 7.95 9.63 -5.20
CA ARG A 77 8.97 10.68 -5.25
C ARG A 77 8.30 12.06 -5.23
N PRO A 78 8.32 12.79 -4.10
CA PRO A 78 7.83 14.16 -3.98
C PRO A 78 8.77 15.16 -4.66
N SER A 79 8.51 16.45 -4.41
CA SER A 79 9.36 17.57 -4.87
C SER A 79 10.74 17.66 -4.20
N ASP A 80 11.03 16.84 -3.19
CA ASP A 80 12.32 16.79 -2.49
C ASP A 80 13.34 15.80 -3.12
N ASP A 81 12.95 15.15 -4.21
CA ASP A 81 13.76 14.21 -4.98
C ASP A 81 14.20 12.93 -4.24
N PHE A 82 13.60 12.64 -3.07
CA PHE A 82 13.81 11.38 -2.38
C PHE A 82 12.74 10.34 -2.73
N TYR A 83 13.07 9.07 -2.53
CA TYR A 83 12.18 7.95 -2.79
C TYR A 83 11.62 7.33 -1.51
N TYR A 84 10.31 7.08 -1.51
CA TYR A 84 9.57 6.57 -0.35
C TYR A 84 8.84 5.29 -0.72
N PRO A 85 9.39 4.10 -0.42
CA PRO A 85 8.73 2.84 -0.72
C PRO A 85 7.41 2.71 0.04
N GLN A 86 6.39 2.22 -0.65
CA GLN A 86 5.04 2.04 -0.15
C GLN A 86 4.76 0.54 -0.02
N SER A 87 4.26 0.13 1.13
CA SER A 87 3.75 -1.21 1.34
C SER A 87 2.52 -1.18 2.24
N ASP A 88 1.60 -2.11 2.00
CA ASP A 88 0.65 -2.49 3.03
C ASP A 88 1.33 -3.48 4.00
N HIS A 89 0.59 -4.05 4.95
CA HIS A 89 1.12 -5.00 5.93
C HIS A 89 1.79 -6.26 5.32
N THR A 90 1.81 -6.44 4.00
CA THR A 90 2.36 -7.61 3.30
C THR A 90 3.77 -7.41 2.73
N ASN A 91 4.46 -6.33 3.11
CA ASN A 91 5.83 -6.02 2.71
C ASN A 91 6.05 -5.78 1.21
N THR A 92 5.04 -5.89 0.34
CA THR A 92 5.11 -5.56 -1.11
C THR A 92 3.72 -5.12 -1.58
N SER A 93 3.51 -4.90 -2.88
CA SER A 93 2.14 -4.74 -3.42
C SER A 93 1.39 -6.08 -3.43
N PHE A 94 0.12 -6.08 -3.03
CA PHE A 94 -0.72 -7.26 -3.10
C PHE A 94 -1.04 -7.62 -4.56
N LYS A 95 -0.71 -8.85 -4.99
CA LYS A 95 -0.95 -9.37 -6.35
C LYS A 95 -2.04 -10.44 -6.36
N ARG A 96 -3.01 -10.35 -7.28
CA ARG A 96 -4.02 -11.39 -7.52
C ARG A 96 -4.62 -11.29 -8.92
N ASN A 97 -4.74 -12.42 -9.61
CA ASN A 97 -5.45 -12.54 -10.89
C ASN A 97 -4.99 -11.54 -11.98
N GLY A 98 -3.69 -11.22 -12.05
CA GLY A 98 -3.16 -10.27 -13.04
C GLY A 98 -3.31 -8.80 -12.65
N GLU A 99 -3.85 -8.51 -11.46
CA GLU A 99 -3.95 -7.18 -10.89
C GLU A 99 -3.07 -7.06 -9.64
N TRP A 100 -2.51 -5.88 -9.42
CA TRP A 100 -1.79 -5.54 -8.19
C TRP A 100 -2.36 -4.27 -7.56
N GLN A 101 -2.21 -4.14 -6.24
CA GLN A 101 -2.63 -2.93 -5.53
C GLN A 101 -1.76 -2.65 -4.30
N VAL A 102 -1.65 -1.38 -3.95
CA VAL A 102 -1.01 -0.91 -2.72
C VAL A 102 -1.64 0.42 -2.30
N ILE A 103 -1.72 0.64 -0.98
CA ILE A 103 -2.16 1.93 -0.45
C ILE A 103 -0.97 2.89 -0.49
N THR A 104 -1.07 3.95 -1.27
CA THR A 104 -0.09 5.03 -1.31
C THR A 104 -0.52 6.16 -0.37
N ARG A 105 0.40 6.60 0.50
CA ARG A 105 0.19 7.69 1.45
C ARG A 105 1.09 8.86 1.08
N PHE A 106 0.49 10.00 0.78
CA PHE A 106 1.19 11.21 0.35
C PHE A 106 1.34 12.16 1.54
N GLY A 107 2.56 12.67 1.78
CA GLY A 107 2.91 13.54 2.92
C GLY A 107 3.21 15.00 2.55
N GLY A 108 2.61 15.51 1.47
CA GLY A 108 2.94 16.80 0.87
C GLY A 108 1.94 17.93 1.09
N SER A 109 2.17 19.04 0.42
CA SER A 109 1.27 20.20 0.37
C SER A 109 0.30 20.14 -0.80
N LYS A 110 -0.80 20.88 -0.71
CA LYS A 110 -1.74 21.04 -1.82
C LYS A 110 -1.00 21.46 -3.09
N ASP A 111 -1.41 20.89 -4.23
CA ASP A 111 -0.83 21.10 -5.55
C ASP A 111 0.61 20.57 -5.73
N GLU A 112 1.21 19.95 -4.71
CA GLU A 112 2.52 19.31 -4.83
C GLU A 112 2.45 18.09 -5.75
N HIS A 113 3.46 17.95 -6.61
CA HIS A 113 3.59 16.84 -7.54
C HIS A 113 4.31 15.66 -6.91
N PHE A 114 3.85 14.46 -7.27
CA PHE A 114 4.45 13.21 -6.87
C PHE A 114 4.57 12.32 -8.09
N ASP A 115 5.74 11.72 -8.27
CA ASP A 115 5.85 10.55 -9.14
C ASP A 115 5.45 9.30 -8.35
N ILE A 116 4.60 8.49 -8.96
CA ILE A 116 4.32 7.11 -8.54
C ILE A 116 5.12 6.22 -9.47
N ILE A 117 6.14 5.58 -8.92
CA ILE A 117 7.12 4.79 -9.68
C ILE A 117 6.95 3.33 -9.31
N VAL A 118 6.79 2.47 -10.32
CA VAL A 118 6.60 1.04 -10.15
C VAL A 118 7.90 0.32 -10.48
N TYR A 119 8.33 -0.54 -9.57
CA TYR A 119 9.50 -1.40 -9.73
C TYR A 119 9.11 -2.87 -9.73
N GLU A 120 9.73 -3.62 -10.63
CA GLU A 120 9.87 -5.07 -10.50
C GLU A 120 11.12 -5.38 -9.69
N THR A 121 11.00 -6.23 -8.67
CA THR A 121 12.12 -6.55 -7.79
C THR A 121 12.36 -8.05 -7.65
N ASP A 122 13.60 -8.41 -7.34
CA ASP A 122 13.93 -9.72 -6.82
C ASP A 122 13.81 -9.77 -5.29
N ALA A 123 14.07 -10.93 -4.70
CA ALA A 123 13.98 -11.13 -3.26
C ALA A 123 15.02 -10.33 -2.46
N ALA A 124 16.11 -9.84 -3.07
CA ALA A 124 17.08 -9.00 -2.38
C ALA A 124 16.57 -7.56 -2.27
N ALA A 125 16.12 -6.98 -3.38
CA ALA A 125 15.51 -5.64 -3.40
C ALA A 125 14.24 -5.58 -2.56
N SER A 126 13.36 -6.59 -2.62
CA SER A 126 12.17 -6.63 -1.76
C SER A 126 12.50 -6.64 -0.27
N ARG A 127 13.54 -7.40 0.14
CA ARG A 127 13.99 -7.40 1.54
C ARG A 127 14.57 -6.06 1.95
N PHE A 128 15.32 -5.39 1.07
CA PHE A 128 15.83 -4.06 1.32
C PHE A 128 14.68 -3.09 1.63
N PHE A 129 13.73 -2.91 0.71
CA PHE A 129 12.61 -1.99 0.91
C PHE A 129 11.74 -2.34 2.12
N THR A 130 11.54 -3.63 2.38
CA THR A 130 10.86 -4.11 3.60
C THR A 130 11.59 -3.61 4.85
N SER A 131 12.90 -3.88 4.95
CA SER A 131 13.70 -3.50 6.11
C SER A 131 13.79 -1.98 6.29
N THR A 132 13.88 -1.23 5.19
CA THR A 132 13.84 0.24 5.20
C THR A 132 12.55 0.75 5.84
N ILE A 133 11.40 0.24 5.40
CA ILE A 133 10.10 0.66 5.95
C ILE A 133 9.96 0.26 7.42
N GLU A 134 10.39 -0.94 7.79
CA GLU A 134 10.36 -1.43 9.18
C GLU A 134 11.24 -0.54 10.10
N GLU A 135 12.44 -0.20 9.65
CA GLU A 135 13.35 0.68 10.37
C GLU A 135 12.78 2.08 10.54
N TRP A 136 12.27 2.69 9.45
CA TRP A 136 11.68 4.03 9.48
C TRP A 136 10.45 4.09 10.40
N LYS A 137 9.60 3.06 10.37
CA LYS A 137 8.45 2.94 11.28
C LYS A 137 8.88 2.79 12.74
N SER A 138 9.90 1.96 13.01
CA SER A 138 10.42 1.74 14.36
C SER A 138 11.01 3.03 14.96
N ASN A 139 11.62 3.86 14.13
CA ASN A 139 12.28 5.10 14.55
C ASN A 139 11.38 6.35 14.43
N LEU A 140 10.19 6.23 13.83
CA LEU A 140 9.33 7.35 13.44
C LEU A 140 10.09 8.43 12.63
N PHE A 141 11.01 7.98 11.78
CA PHE A 141 11.90 8.85 11.01
C PHE A 141 11.95 8.38 9.56
N TYR A 142 11.55 9.25 8.64
CA TYR A 142 11.35 8.95 7.21
C TYR A 142 12.23 9.88 6.36
N PRO A 143 13.55 9.65 6.32
CA PRO A 143 14.49 10.53 5.61
C PRO A 143 14.31 10.50 4.09
N GLY A 144 13.70 9.44 3.55
CA GLY A 144 13.69 9.18 2.12
C GLY A 144 14.98 8.47 1.68
N LEU A 145 14.91 7.73 0.58
CA LEU A 145 16.06 7.11 -0.08
C LEU A 145 16.58 8.03 -1.18
N THR A 146 17.89 8.07 -1.37
CA THR A 146 18.50 8.65 -2.57
C THR A 146 18.48 7.66 -3.73
N ASP A 147 18.75 8.15 -4.94
CA ASP A 147 18.81 7.32 -6.15
C ASP A 147 19.85 6.19 -6.04
N ASP A 148 21.04 6.51 -5.49
CA ASP A 148 22.14 5.56 -5.29
C ASP A 148 21.83 4.47 -4.24
N GLU A 149 20.82 4.69 -3.38
CA GLU A 149 20.38 3.73 -2.38
C GLU A 149 19.33 2.75 -2.91
N ILE A 150 18.78 3.00 -4.10
CA ILE A 150 17.86 2.07 -4.75
C ILE A 150 18.63 0.82 -5.20
N PRO A 151 18.22 -0.40 -4.79
CA PRO A 151 18.93 -1.62 -5.19
C PRO A 151 19.00 -1.77 -6.71
N GLU A 152 20.17 -2.14 -7.25
CA GLU A 152 20.35 -2.36 -8.70
C GLU A 152 19.39 -3.42 -9.29
N SER A 153 18.91 -4.36 -8.46
CA SER A 153 17.94 -5.38 -8.88
C SER A 153 16.49 -4.89 -8.90
N ALA A 154 16.21 -3.65 -8.50
CA ALA A 154 14.92 -2.99 -8.66
C ALA A 154 14.86 -2.32 -10.05
N ASN A 155 14.06 -2.91 -10.95
CA ASN A 155 13.89 -2.39 -12.30
C ASN A 155 12.62 -1.54 -12.41
N GLU A 156 12.74 -0.26 -12.73
CA GLU A 156 11.60 0.61 -13.02
C GLU A 156 10.85 0.08 -14.26
N VAL A 157 9.53 -0.08 -14.14
CA VAL A 157 8.68 -0.63 -15.20
C VAL A 157 7.54 0.29 -15.61
N ASP A 158 7.16 1.23 -14.74
CA ASP A 158 6.17 2.26 -15.05
C ASP A 158 6.35 3.46 -14.14
N ARG A 159 5.92 4.62 -14.62
CA ARG A 159 5.93 5.88 -13.86
C ARG A 159 4.76 6.73 -14.32
N ILE A 160 4.04 7.31 -13.35
CA ILE A 160 3.06 8.37 -13.61
C ILE A 160 3.29 9.53 -12.65
N THR A 161 2.86 10.73 -13.03
CA THR A 161 2.88 11.90 -12.16
C THR A 161 1.46 12.26 -11.72
N VAL A 162 1.27 12.57 -10.44
CA VAL A 162 0.01 13.05 -9.85
C VAL A 162 0.23 14.33 -9.07
N SER A 163 -0.85 14.98 -8.63
CA SER A 163 -0.78 16.15 -7.76
C SER A 163 -1.73 16.05 -6.57
N LEU A 164 -1.36 16.67 -5.45
CA LEU A 164 -2.21 16.65 -4.26
C LEU A 164 -3.43 17.58 -4.38
N GLN A 165 -4.60 17.04 -4.05
CA GLN A 165 -5.85 17.80 -4.01
C GLN A 165 -5.93 18.75 -2.80
N GLU A 166 -5.30 18.38 -1.69
CA GLU A 166 -5.36 19.04 -0.39
C GLU A 166 -4.01 18.92 0.35
N ASP A 167 -3.84 19.65 1.46
CA ASP A 167 -2.64 19.52 2.30
C ASP A 167 -2.67 18.21 3.08
N CYS A 168 -1.59 17.43 2.99
CA CYS A 168 -1.46 16.10 3.57
C CYS A 168 -0.33 15.97 4.60
N ARG A 169 0.26 17.09 5.01
CA ARG A 169 1.27 17.12 6.06
C ARG A 169 0.67 16.73 7.42
N GLY A 170 1.34 15.83 8.14
CA GLY A 170 0.90 15.37 9.46
C GLY A 170 -0.26 14.36 9.45
N VAL A 171 -0.62 13.84 8.28
CA VAL A 171 -1.56 12.73 8.14
C VAL A 171 -0.75 11.42 8.22
N PHE A 172 -0.70 10.81 9.41
CA PHE A 172 0.00 9.55 9.67
C PHE A 172 -0.95 8.35 9.62
#